data_AF-A0A399QUM2-F1
#
_entry.id   AF-A0A399QUM2-F1
#
_cell.length_a   1.000
_cell.length_b   1.000
_cell.length_c   1.000
_cell.angle_alpha   90.00
_cell.angle_beta   90.00
_cell.angle_gamma   90.00
#
_symmetry.space_group_name_H-M   'P 1'
#
loop_
_entity.id
_entity.type
_entity.pdbx_description
1 polymer ?
#
loop_
_entity_poly.entity_id
_entity_poly.type
_entity_poly.pdbx_seq_one_letter_code
_entity_poly.pdbx_strand_id
1 'polypeptide(L)' 'MAGLVAARQRGKVGERPRSLSETDLEVARSLLSSNQFTVAEIAKRLGTSPATLYRYLPSARSAHS' A
#
# COMPACT_ATOMS: atom_id res chain seq x y z
N MET A 1 -32.96 -5.59 0.32
CA MET A 1 -32.08 -4.52 -0.22
C MET A 1 -31.16 -4.04 0.89
N ALA A 2 -29.89 -3.74 0.58
CA ALA A 2 -28.87 -3.13 1.44
C ALA A 2 -28.25 -4.03 2.54
N GLY A 3 -27.02 -4.49 2.31
CA GLY A 3 -26.20 -5.09 3.38
C GLY A 3 -24.91 -5.76 2.90
N LEU A 4 -24.86 -6.25 1.66
CA LEU A 4 -23.75 -7.09 1.16
C LEU A 4 -23.00 -6.49 -0.04
N VAL A 5 -23.04 -5.17 -0.21
CA VAL A 5 -22.33 -4.48 -1.30
C VAL A 5 -21.05 -3.79 -0.83
N ALA A 6 -20.94 -3.44 0.46
CA ALA A 6 -19.74 -2.78 0.99
C ALA A 6 -18.50 -3.71 1.02
N ALA A 7 -18.70 -5.03 0.96
CA ALA A 7 -17.60 -6.00 0.86
C ALA A 7 -17.01 -6.14 -0.56
N ARG A 8 -17.56 -5.43 -1.57
CA ARG A 8 -17.04 -5.49 -2.96
C ARG A 8 -15.83 -4.59 -3.21
N GLN A 9 -15.49 -3.65 -2.33
CA GLN A 9 -14.39 -2.73 -2.57
C GLN A 9 -13.00 -3.23 -2.12
N ARG A 10 -12.92 -4.32 -1.34
CA ARG A 10 -11.64 -4.92 -0.92
C ARG A 10 -11.42 -6.22 -1.68
N GLY A 11 -10.98 -6.08 -2.93
CA GLY A 11 -11.11 -7.09 -3.98
C GLY A 11 -10.52 -8.48 -3.72
N LYS A 12 -11.18 -9.45 -4.40
CA LYS A 12 -10.72 -10.78 -4.87
C LYS A 12 -10.13 -11.70 -3.78
N VAL A 13 -10.89 -12.70 -3.32
CA VAL A 13 -10.97 -14.05 -3.90
C VAL A 13 -9.58 -14.70 -4.04
N GLY A 14 -9.25 -15.59 -3.11
CA GLY A 14 -8.52 -16.84 -3.41
C GLY A 14 -6.99 -16.82 -3.54
N GLU A 15 -6.32 -15.69 -3.45
CA GLU A 15 -4.86 -15.64 -3.67
C GLU A 15 -4.08 -15.32 -2.39
N ARG A 16 -2.88 -15.88 -2.29
CA ARG A 16 -1.93 -15.82 -1.15
C ARG A 16 -2.02 -14.47 -0.41
N PRO A 17 -2.17 -14.47 0.93
CA PRO A 17 -2.44 -13.24 1.69
C PRO A 17 -1.45 -12.15 1.30
N ARG A 18 -1.99 -10.99 0.90
CA ARG A 18 -1.19 -9.87 0.43
C ARG A 18 -0.17 -9.51 1.51
N SER A 19 1.09 -9.34 1.12
CA SER A 19 2.18 -8.99 2.04
C SER A 19 2.02 -7.60 2.69
N LEU A 20 1.01 -6.82 2.29
CA LEU A 20 0.65 -5.51 2.87
C LEU A 20 -0.85 -5.50 3.14
N SER A 21 -1.23 -5.06 4.35
CA SER A 21 -2.63 -4.77 4.67
C SER A 21 -3.05 -3.44 4.03
N GLU A 22 -4.35 -3.21 3.91
CA GLU A 22 -4.87 -1.93 3.41
C GLU A 22 -4.46 -0.76 4.32
N THR A 23 -4.43 -0.99 5.63
CA THR A 23 -3.96 -0.02 6.63
C THR A 23 -2.50 0.36 6.38
N ASP A 24 -1.64 -0.60 6.07
CA ASP A 24 -0.23 -0.32 5.78
C ASP A 24 -0.07 0.49 4.49
N LEU A 25 -0.95 0.29 3.50
CA LEU A 25 -0.96 1.08 2.27
C LEU A 25 -1.38 2.53 2.52
N GLU A 26 -2.35 2.79 3.39
CA GLU A 26 -2.73 4.16 3.79
C GLU A 26 -1.60 4.87 4.55
N VAL A 27 -0.94 4.15 5.46
CA VAL A 27 0.24 4.67 6.18
C VAL A 27 1.36 4.97 5.19
N ALA A 28 1.67 4.05 4.28
CA ALA A 28 2.68 4.25 3.24
C ALA A 28 2.37 5.48 2.37
N ARG A 29 1.12 5.66 1.94
CA ARG A 29 0.69 6.84 1.16
C ARG A 29 0.92 8.13 1.93
N SER A 30 0.55 8.17 3.21
CA SER A 30 0.72 9.37 4.05
C SER A 30 2.20 9.71 4.25
N LEU A 31 3.04 8.69 4.44
CA LEU A 31 4.49 8.87 4.60
C LEU A 31 5.16 9.34 3.30
N LEU A 32 4.73 8.79 2.15
CA LEU A 32 5.22 9.22 0.84
C LEU A 32 4.83 10.68 0.55
N SER A 33 3.58 11.07 0.83
CA SER A 33 3.12 12.45 0.66
C SER A 33 3.87 13.45 1.54
N SER A 34 4.39 13.00 2.69
CA SER A 34 5.17 13.85 3.59
C SER A 34 6.58 14.12 3.06
N ASN A 35 7.08 13.34 2.08
CA ASN A 35 8.42 13.42 1.49
C ASN A 35 9.59 13.43 2.50
N GLN A 36 9.32 13.04 3.76
CA GLN A 36 10.30 13.00 4.86
C GLN A 36 11.09 11.70 4.88
N PHE A 37 10.58 10.64 4.25
CA PHE A 37 11.18 9.31 4.24
C PHE A 37 11.30 8.81 2.82
N THR A 38 12.40 8.14 2.53
CA THR A 38 12.59 7.43 1.28
C THR A 38 11.67 6.21 1.21
N VAL A 39 11.35 5.76 0.00
CA VAL A 39 10.57 4.52 -0.21
C VAL A 39 11.21 3.32 0.50
N ALA A 40 12.55 3.28 0.58
CA ALA A 40 13.28 2.23 1.26
C ALA A 40 13.09 2.23 2.79
N GLU A 41 13.05 3.40 3.41
CA GLU A 41 12.80 3.55 4.85
C GLU A 41 11.34 3.22 5.19
N ILE A 42 10.40 3.66 4.36
CA ILE A 42 8.97 3.33 4.52
C ILE A 42 8.79 1.81 4.40
N ALA A 43 9.45 1.16 3.43
CA ALA A 43 9.41 -0.28 3.26
C ALA A 43 9.91 -1.01 4.51
N LYS A 44 11.07 -0.60 5.05
CA LYS A 44 11.63 -1.15 6.29
C LYS A 44 10.67 -0.97 7.47
N ARG A 45 10.07 0.22 7.60
CA ARG A 45 9.13 0.53 8.69
C ARG A 45 7.87 -0.33 8.65
N LEU A 46 7.42 -0.70 7.45
CA LEU A 46 6.28 -1.58 7.22
C LEU A 46 6.66 -3.07 7.13
N GLY A 47 7.93 -3.42 7.34
CA GLY A 47 8.41 -4.81 7.25
C GLY A 47 8.31 -5.41 5.85
N THR A 48 8.29 -4.57 4.80
CA THR A 48 8.11 -5.00 3.41
C THR A 48 9.31 -4.61 2.55
N SER A 49 9.37 -5.13 1.32
CA SER A 49 10.40 -4.71 0.37
C SER A 49 9.98 -3.44 -0.37
N PRO A 50 10.93 -2.58 -0.80
CA PRO A 50 10.61 -1.42 -1.64
C PRO A 50 9.93 -1.84 -2.96
N ALA A 51 10.29 -3.01 -3.49
CA ALA A 51 9.64 -3.59 -4.67
C ALA A 51 8.15 -3.91 -4.41
N THR A 52 7.82 -4.35 -3.20
CA THR A 52 6.43 -4.54 -2.76
C THR A 52 5.71 -3.20 -2.73
N LEU A 53 6.31 -2.15 -2.15
CA LEU A 53 5.71 -0.81 -2.15
C LEU A 53 5.50 -0.27 -3.57
N TYR A 54 6.48 -0.37 -4.48
CA TYR A 54 6.31 0.08 -5.86
C TYR A 54 5.20 -0.67 -6.61
N ARG A 55 4.96 -1.94 -6.28
CA ARG A 55 3.89 -2.75 -6.88
C ARG A 55 2.49 -2.25 -6.47
N TYR A 56 2.34 -1.78 -5.22
CA TYR A 56 1.06 -1.26 -4.72
C TYR A 56 0.90 0.25 -4.86
N LEU A 57 2.01 0.99 -4.91
CA LEU A 57 2.07 2.45 -4.95
C LEU A 57 2.97 2.89 -6.12
N PRO A 58 2.54 2.72 -7.38
CA PRO A 58 3.32 3.14 -8.54
C PRO A 58 3.61 4.64 -8.53
N SER A 59 2.76 5.44 -7.89
CA SER A 59 2.95 6.88 -7.67
C SER A 59 4.21 7.20 -6.85
N ALA A 60 4.69 6.27 -6.00
CA ALA A 60 5.92 6.41 -5.25
C ALA A 60 7.16 6.54 -6.16
N ARG A 61 7.06 6.10 -7.43
CA ARG A 61 8.12 6.26 -8.43
C ARG A 61 8.26 7.70 -8.93
N SER A 62 7.17 8.47 -8.90
CA SER A 62 7.13 9.84 -9.44
C SER A 62 7.43 10.91 -8.39
N ALA A 63 7.35 10.58 -7.10
CA ALA A 63 7.71 11.49 -6.01
C ALA A 63 9.24 11.70 -5.86
N HIS A 64 10.05 11.05 -6.70
CA HIS A 64 11.52 11.12 -6.68
C HIS A 64 12.11 11.76 -7.96
N SER A 65 11.29 12.45 -8.76
CA SER A 65 11.74 13.26 -9.90
C SER A 65 11.89 14.72 -9.54
#